data_AF-A0A3P7LH03-F1
#
_entry.id   AF-A0A3P7LH03-F1
#
_cell.length_a   1.000
_cell.length_b   1.000
_cell.length_c   1.000
_cell.angle_alpha   90.00
_cell.angle_beta   90.00
_cell.angle_gamma   90.00
#
_symmetry.space_group_name_H-M   'P 1'
#
loop_
_entity.id
_entity.type
_entity.pdbx_description
1 polymer ?
#
loop_
_entity_poly.entity_id
_entity_poly.type
_entity_poly.pdbx_seq_one_letter_code
_entity_poly.pdbx_strand_id
1 'polypeptide(L)'
;MCRCRGWYVGDGVDHCGPPEERHEEPRLNAHIPRRGGQPCGHHVCDVNAECMPSPSGGSECVCKAGYHGNGVSCESLTDEEEEVPRTQAPDETIAGYHGNGISCESLTDEEEEAPRTQAPDETIGKVCRAHEECSEHGSCTYSRTLGYYHCTCTEPYVGNGVECTLKEQQEREREEQQGCDRLRNCDQNAQCVYDSHNRVYRCECYEGFAGDGKTCVQIHAGGRPWEGPQGAPGG
;
A
#
# COMPACT_ATOMS: atom_id res chain seq x y z
N MET A 1 -28.96 -3.03 16.88
CA MET A 1 -29.72 -1.98 16.16
C MET A 1 -29.05 -0.65 16.51
N CYS A 2 -28.33 -0.05 15.57
CA CYS A 2 -27.60 1.19 15.83
C CYS A 2 -28.53 2.42 15.68
N ARG A 3 -28.28 3.46 16.45
CA ARG A 3 -29.06 4.71 16.44
C ARG A 3 -28.14 5.92 16.57
N CYS A 4 -28.58 7.05 16.03
CA CYS A 4 -27.83 8.29 16.14
C CYS A 4 -27.77 8.79 17.57
N ARG A 5 -26.58 9.25 17.98
CA ARG A 5 -26.31 9.70 19.34
C ARG A 5 -26.79 11.15 19.52
N GLY A 6 -27.49 11.46 20.62
CA GLY A 6 -27.89 12.83 20.92
C GLY A 6 -29.01 13.38 20.03
N TRP A 7 -28.82 14.57 19.45
CA TRP A 7 -29.82 15.29 18.63
C TRP A 7 -29.70 15.00 17.12
N TYR A 8 -28.76 14.14 16.73
CA TYR A 8 -28.52 13.72 15.35
C TYR A 8 -29.60 12.74 14.87
N VAL A 9 -29.94 12.80 13.59
CA VAL A 9 -30.97 12.00 12.92
C VAL A 9 -30.37 11.34 11.68
N GLY A 10 -30.90 10.18 11.30
CA GLY A 10 -30.36 9.38 10.19
C GLY A 10 -30.73 7.90 10.33
N ASP A 11 -30.11 7.04 9.52
CA ASP A 11 -30.36 5.60 9.54
C ASP A 11 -29.67 4.86 10.70
N GLY A 12 -28.73 5.54 11.37
CA GLY A 12 -28.00 4.98 12.50
C GLY A 12 -26.97 3.92 12.11
N VAL A 13 -26.76 3.62 10.83
CA VAL A 13 -25.84 2.58 10.34
C VAL A 13 -24.75 3.18 9.46
N ASP A 14 -25.12 3.95 8.46
CA ASP A 14 -24.20 4.56 7.50
C ASP A 14 -24.25 6.10 7.55
N HIS A 15 -25.28 6.68 8.18
CA HIS A 15 -25.47 8.12 8.29
C HIS A 15 -26.15 8.57 9.59
N CYS A 16 -25.51 9.54 10.26
CA CYS A 16 -26.10 10.34 11.32
C CYS A 16 -25.67 11.81 11.13
N GLY A 17 -26.64 12.70 10.91
CA GLY A 17 -26.43 14.12 10.66
C GLY A 17 -27.32 15.00 11.55
N PRO A 18 -27.04 16.31 11.65
CA PRO A 18 -27.97 17.28 12.24
C PRO A 18 -29.36 17.13 11.59
N PRO A 19 -30.49 17.34 12.30
CA PRO A 19 -31.78 17.46 11.64
C PRO A 19 -31.67 18.62 10.65
N GLU A 20 -31.76 18.34 9.36
CA GLU A 20 -31.85 19.41 8.36
C GLU A 20 -33.01 20.32 8.77
N GLU A 21 -32.70 21.59 9.02
CA GLU A 21 -33.72 22.57 9.37
C GLU A 21 -34.73 22.61 8.23
N ARG A 22 -35.99 22.42 8.59
CA ARG A 22 -37.13 22.37 7.68
C ARG A 22 -36.99 23.43 6.60
N HIS A 23 -37.07 23.00 5.35
CA HIS A 23 -37.25 23.86 4.19
C HIS A 23 -38.41 24.82 4.44
N GLU A 24 -38.12 26.06 4.85
CA GLU A 24 -38.98 27.19 4.54
C GLU A 24 -38.53 27.75 3.20
N GLU A 25 -39.48 27.86 2.26
CA GLU A 25 -39.28 28.47 0.95
C GLU A 25 -38.57 29.83 1.11
N PRO A 26 -37.52 30.15 0.32
CA PRO A 26 -36.90 31.45 0.47
C PRO A 26 -37.82 32.49 -0.17
N ARG A 27 -38.49 33.24 0.72
CA ARG A 27 -39.06 34.54 0.41
C ARG A 27 -37.99 35.42 -0.21
N LEU A 28 -38.34 35.96 -1.36
CA LEU A 28 -37.66 37.04 -2.06
C LEU A 28 -37.31 38.19 -1.09
N ASN A 29 -36.05 38.36 -0.71
CA ASN A 29 -35.25 39.55 -1.03
C ASN A 29 -33.95 39.72 -0.21
N ALA A 30 -32.94 40.15 -0.98
CA ALA A 30 -31.93 41.16 -0.65
C ALA A 30 -30.94 40.84 0.48
N HIS A 31 -29.76 40.35 0.08
CA HIS A 31 -28.51 41.13 0.06
C HIS A 31 -27.52 40.42 -0.90
N ILE A 32 -27.68 40.66 -2.21
CA ILE A 32 -26.75 40.18 -3.25
C ILE A 32 -25.82 41.33 -3.62
N PRO A 33 -24.53 41.31 -3.25
CA PRO A 33 -23.55 42.07 -3.99
C PRO A 33 -23.36 41.40 -5.35
N ARG A 34 -23.59 42.19 -6.39
CA ARG A 34 -23.47 41.83 -7.80
C ARG A 34 -22.00 41.59 -8.18
N ARG A 35 -21.79 40.51 -8.95
CA ARG A 35 -20.78 40.26 -10.00
C ARG A 35 -19.39 39.79 -9.54
N GLY A 36 -19.08 38.55 -9.92
CA GLY A 36 -17.71 38.05 -10.00
C GLY A 36 -17.60 36.57 -10.40
N GLY A 37 -18.65 35.78 -10.22
CA GLY A 37 -18.61 34.35 -10.54
C GLY A 37 -18.82 34.04 -12.03
N GLN A 38 -18.04 33.09 -12.55
CA GLN A 38 -18.15 32.60 -13.92
C GLN A 38 -19.09 31.38 -13.97
N PRO A 39 -20.03 31.30 -14.94
CA PRO A 39 -20.93 30.15 -15.05
C PRO A 39 -20.17 28.88 -15.44
N CYS A 40 -20.51 27.76 -14.81
CA CYS A 40 -19.89 26.45 -15.00
C CYS A 40 -20.94 25.34 -14.91
N GLY A 41 -21.44 24.89 -16.06
CA GLY A 41 -22.58 23.97 -16.10
C GLY A 41 -23.84 24.59 -15.48
N HIS A 42 -24.33 24.00 -14.39
CA HIS A 42 -25.52 24.44 -13.65
C HIS A 42 -25.20 25.31 -12.43
N HIS A 43 -23.92 25.56 -12.14
CA HIS A 43 -23.47 26.35 -11.00
C HIS A 43 -22.75 27.62 -11.46
N VAL A 44 -22.61 28.58 -10.56
CA VAL A 44 -21.78 29.76 -10.75
C VAL A 44 -20.61 29.63 -9.79
N CYS A 45 -19.39 29.60 -10.31
CA CYS A 45 -18.21 29.42 -9.46
C CYS A 45 -17.94 30.66 -8.60
N ASP A 46 -17.29 30.45 -7.46
CA ASP A 46 -16.75 31.54 -6.65
C ASP A 46 -15.78 32.41 -7.48
N VAL A 47 -15.60 33.68 -7.10
CA VAL A 47 -14.65 34.58 -7.77
C VAL A 47 -13.21 34.05 -7.68
N ASN A 48 -12.93 33.29 -6.60
CA ASN A 48 -11.67 32.63 -6.33
C ASN A 48 -11.63 31.19 -6.86
N ALA A 49 -12.55 30.81 -7.75
CA ALA A 49 -12.54 29.52 -8.43
C ALA A 49 -12.47 29.67 -9.97
N GLU A 50 -12.13 28.57 -10.63
CA GLU A 50 -12.09 28.45 -12.09
C GLU A 50 -12.93 27.24 -12.54
N CYS A 51 -13.61 27.37 -13.68
CA CYS A 51 -14.43 26.30 -14.25
C CYS A 51 -13.55 25.36 -15.08
N MET A 52 -13.41 24.12 -14.63
CA MET A 52 -12.54 23.11 -15.25
C MET A 52 -13.35 21.90 -15.73
N PRO A 53 -12.95 21.24 -16.84
CA PRO A 53 -13.59 20.01 -17.29
C PRO A 53 -13.33 18.86 -16.29
N SER A 54 -14.39 18.16 -15.89
CA SER A 54 -14.31 17.07 -14.92
C SER A 54 -14.00 15.72 -15.62
N PRO A 55 -13.17 14.84 -15.03
CA PRO A 55 -12.84 13.51 -15.58
C PRO A 55 -14.05 12.58 -15.77
N SER A 56 -15.14 12.78 -15.01
CA SER A 56 -16.39 12.04 -15.15
C SER A 56 -17.27 12.51 -16.32
N GLY A 57 -16.82 13.52 -17.06
CA GLY A 57 -17.61 14.24 -18.05
C GLY A 57 -18.43 15.35 -17.37
N GLY A 58 -18.35 16.56 -17.94
CA GLY A 58 -18.97 17.77 -17.39
C GLY A 58 -17.94 18.84 -17.06
N SER A 59 -18.34 19.80 -16.23
CA SER A 59 -17.53 20.94 -15.81
C SER A 59 -17.78 21.23 -14.34
N GLU A 60 -16.71 21.42 -13.57
CA GLU A 60 -16.75 21.64 -12.12
C GLU A 60 -15.94 22.89 -11.74
N CYS A 61 -16.34 23.53 -10.64
CA CYS A 61 -15.62 24.67 -10.10
C CYS A 61 -14.47 24.19 -9.23
N VAL A 62 -13.26 24.70 -9.46
CA VAL A 62 -12.04 24.36 -8.70
C VAL A 62 -11.48 25.64 -8.10
N CYS A 63 -11.25 25.66 -6.79
CA CYS A 63 -10.66 26.82 -6.10
C CYS A 63 -9.23 27.11 -6.62
N LYS A 64 -8.91 28.39 -6.78
CA LYS A 64 -7.57 28.87 -7.16
C LYS A 64 -6.58 28.63 -6.02
N ALA A 65 -5.29 28.63 -6.35
CA ALA A 65 -4.22 28.48 -5.37
C ALA A 65 -4.34 29.52 -4.23
N GLY A 66 -4.16 29.05 -2.99
CA GLY A 66 -4.37 29.87 -1.79
C GLY A 66 -5.81 29.87 -1.26
N TYR A 67 -6.71 29.10 -1.88
CA TYR A 67 -8.10 28.95 -1.42
C TYR A 67 -8.51 27.48 -1.34
N HIS A 68 -9.42 27.15 -0.41
CA HIS A 68 -10.03 25.81 -0.29
C HIS A 68 -11.55 25.89 -0.23
N GLY A 69 -12.23 24.80 -0.58
CA GLY A 69 -13.69 24.74 -0.58
C GLY A 69 -14.25 23.87 -1.71
N ASN A 70 -15.52 24.06 -2.05
CA ASN A 70 -16.24 23.27 -3.06
C ASN A 70 -16.26 23.93 -4.45
N GLY A 71 -15.48 25.00 -4.66
CA GLY A 71 -15.41 25.75 -5.92
C GLY A 71 -16.58 26.73 -6.17
N VAL A 72 -17.74 26.51 -5.56
CA VAL A 72 -18.85 27.48 -5.52
C VAL A 72 -18.68 28.45 -4.35
N SER A 73 -17.96 28.03 -3.30
CA SER A 73 -17.48 28.85 -2.20
C SER A 73 -16.04 28.46 -1.89
N CYS A 74 -15.14 29.44 -1.92
CA CYS A 74 -13.72 29.26 -1.70
C CYS A 74 -13.23 30.23 -0.62
N GLU A 75 -12.60 29.72 0.43
CA GLU A 75 -12.08 30.46 1.58
C GLU A 75 -10.54 30.52 1.54
N SER A 76 -9.95 31.64 1.96
CA SER A 76 -8.51 31.85 1.90
C SER A 76 -7.76 31.01 2.92
N LEU A 77 -6.64 30.42 2.51
CA LEU A 77 -5.77 29.61 3.37
C LEU A 77 -4.83 30.44 4.26
N THR A 78 -4.95 31.77 4.27
CA THR A 78 -3.97 32.68 4.88
C THR A 78 -4.45 33.40 6.15
N ASP A 79 -5.43 32.86 6.89
CA ASP A 79 -5.79 33.39 8.22
C ASP A 79 -4.90 32.82 9.35
N GLU A 80 -3.67 32.39 9.05
CA GLU A 80 -2.68 31.98 10.06
C GLU A 80 -1.31 32.65 9.85
N GLU A 81 -1.26 33.97 10.04
CA GLU A 81 -0.02 34.67 10.39
C GLU A 81 -0.31 35.64 11.56
N GLU A 82 -0.04 35.23 12.80
CA GLU A 82 0.96 35.90 13.67
C GLU A 82 1.03 35.36 15.12
N GLU A 83 2.27 35.21 15.59
CA GLU A 83 2.77 35.26 16.97
C GLU A 83 2.45 34.11 17.95
N VAL A 84 3.38 33.15 18.03
CA VAL A 84 3.50 32.16 19.11
C VAL A 84 4.40 32.68 20.23
N PRO A 85 3.93 32.91 21.47
CA PRO A 85 4.79 32.86 22.64
C PRO A 85 4.75 31.45 23.23
N ARG A 86 5.91 30.79 23.20
CA ARG A 86 6.22 29.53 23.87
C ARG A 86 5.81 29.58 25.34
N THR A 87 5.09 28.58 25.84
CA THR A 87 5.40 27.98 27.15
C THR A 87 4.83 26.55 27.28
N GLN A 88 5.74 25.62 27.58
CA GLN A 88 5.58 24.40 28.39
C GLN A 88 4.71 23.26 27.86
N ALA A 89 5.36 22.25 27.28
CA ALA A 89 5.08 20.86 27.65
C ALA A 89 5.70 20.62 29.04
N PRO A 90 5.08 19.84 29.97
CA PRO A 90 4.75 18.43 29.73
C PRO A 90 3.41 17.96 30.32
N ASP A 91 2.78 16.96 29.71
CA ASP A 91 2.54 15.67 30.38
C ASP A 91 2.10 14.64 29.35
N GLU A 92 2.78 13.49 29.34
CA GLU A 92 2.38 12.36 28.53
C GLU A 92 1.21 11.67 29.24
N THR A 93 0.01 11.80 28.69
CA THR A 93 -1.07 10.85 28.95
C THR A 93 -1.65 10.39 27.63
N ILE A 94 -1.27 9.18 27.24
CA ILE A 94 -1.91 8.42 26.17
C ILE A 94 -3.33 8.07 26.62
N ALA A 95 -4.35 8.55 25.91
CA ALA A 95 -5.69 7.98 25.93
C ALA A 95 -6.43 8.22 24.60
N GLY A 96 -6.62 7.13 23.86
CA GLY A 96 -7.89 6.78 23.21
C GLY A 96 -8.46 7.72 22.14
N TYR A 97 -8.46 7.23 20.90
CA TYR A 97 -9.48 7.54 19.89
C TYR A 97 -10.91 7.48 20.46
N HIS A 98 -11.85 8.23 19.86
CA HIS A 98 -13.28 7.96 19.58
C HIS A 98 -14.09 9.28 19.62
N GLY A 99 -14.92 9.67 18.65
CA GLY A 99 -15.41 8.96 17.47
C GLY A 99 -16.49 9.79 16.76
N ASN A 100 -16.69 9.44 15.48
CA ASN A 100 -17.85 9.80 14.67
C ASN A 100 -19.15 9.51 15.42
N GLY A 101 -20.20 10.30 15.16
CA GLY A 101 -21.49 10.35 15.88
C GLY A 101 -22.39 9.10 15.85
N ILE A 102 -21.84 7.90 15.73
CA ILE A 102 -22.56 6.62 15.75
C ILE A 102 -22.26 5.93 17.10
N SER A 103 -23.30 5.71 17.92
CA SER A 103 -23.22 4.84 19.10
C SER A 103 -23.98 3.54 18.81
N CYS A 104 -23.25 2.43 18.75
CA CYS A 104 -23.82 1.10 18.75
C CYS A 104 -23.57 0.45 20.11
N GLU A 105 -24.63 0.09 20.82
CA GLU A 105 -24.52 -0.79 21.99
C GLU A 105 -24.72 -2.23 21.51
N SER A 106 -23.65 -3.00 21.52
CA SER A 106 -23.68 -4.45 21.34
C SER A 106 -24.25 -5.06 22.61
N LEU A 107 -25.41 -5.70 22.47
CA LEU A 107 -25.92 -6.57 23.53
C LEU A 107 -25.11 -7.86 23.53
N THR A 108 -24.74 -8.22 24.75
CA THR A 108 -24.29 -9.51 25.27
C THR A 108 -22.87 -9.96 24.93
N ASP A 109 -22.07 -9.96 25.99
CA ASP A 109 -20.85 -10.71 26.18
C ASP A 109 -21.06 -12.18 25.83
N GLU A 110 -20.40 -12.66 24.78
CA GLU A 110 -19.80 -13.99 24.77
C GLU A 110 -18.45 -13.85 24.05
N GLU A 111 -17.39 -14.00 24.83
CA GLU A 111 -16.02 -14.15 24.35
C GLU A 111 -15.93 -15.44 23.53
N GLU A 112 -16.34 -15.42 22.27
CA GLU A 112 -15.81 -16.38 21.30
C GLU A 112 -14.52 -15.80 20.73
N GLU A 113 -13.43 -16.54 20.93
CA GLU A 113 -12.15 -16.29 20.28
C GLU A 113 -12.40 -15.91 18.82
N ALA A 114 -12.02 -14.68 18.47
CA ALA A 114 -12.04 -14.25 17.09
C ALA A 114 -11.37 -15.34 16.24
N PRO A 115 -12.03 -15.85 15.17
CA PRO A 115 -11.39 -16.81 14.29
C PRO A 115 -10.13 -16.14 13.79
N ARG A 116 -8.97 -16.80 13.96
CA ARG A 116 -7.68 -16.37 13.40
C ARG A 116 -7.95 -15.90 11.98
N THR A 117 -8.03 -14.58 11.79
CA THR A 117 -8.16 -14.03 10.45
C THR A 117 -6.88 -14.45 9.77
N GLN A 118 -7.04 -15.33 8.78
CA GLN A 118 -5.97 -15.67 7.85
C GLN A 118 -5.31 -14.34 7.46
N ALA A 119 -3.98 -14.32 7.50
CA ALA A 119 -3.21 -13.14 7.13
C ALA A 119 -3.85 -12.50 5.88
N PRO A 120 -4.09 -11.18 5.87
CA PRO A 120 -4.67 -10.54 4.71
C PRO A 120 -3.86 -10.96 3.49
N ASP A 121 -4.57 -11.49 2.48
CA ASP A 121 -4.01 -11.97 1.23
C ASP A 121 -2.97 -10.95 0.73
N GLU A 122 -1.68 -11.30 0.78
CA GLU A 122 -0.54 -10.42 0.39
C GLU A 122 -0.65 -9.94 -1.07
N THR A 123 -1.59 -10.50 -1.82
CA THR A 123 -1.94 -10.14 -3.19
C THR A 123 -2.83 -8.90 -3.30
N ILE A 124 -3.43 -8.46 -2.19
CA ILE A 124 -4.34 -7.31 -2.15
C ILE A 124 -3.59 -6.13 -1.51
N GLY A 125 -3.17 -5.18 -2.34
CA GLY A 125 -2.34 -4.05 -1.92
C GLY A 125 -2.87 -3.25 -0.71
N LYS A 126 -1.98 -2.52 -0.04
CA LYS A 126 -2.29 -1.78 1.20
C LYS A 126 -3.42 -0.77 0.98
N VAL A 127 -4.40 -0.72 1.89
CA VAL A 127 -5.44 0.33 1.91
C VAL A 127 -4.79 1.71 1.99
N CYS A 128 -5.22 2.66 1.16
CA CYS A 128 -4.68 4.02 1.13
C CYS A 128 -5.79 5.06 1.11
N ARG A 129 -5.48 6.27 1.59
CA ARG A 129 -6.35 7.45 1.48
C ARG A 129 -5.72 8.55 0.62
N ALA A 130 -4.40 8.57 0.53
CA ALA A 130 -3.61 9.45 -0.34
C ALA A 130 -2.45 8.69 -1.03
N HIS A 131 -1.91 9.28 -2.10
CA HIS A 131 -0.79 8.70 -2.88
C HIS A 131 0.49 8.55 -2.06
N GLU A 132 0.77 9.48 -1.14
CA GLU A 132 1.98 9.48 -0.28
C GLU A 132 2.05 8.26 0.66
N GLU A 133 0.96 7.51 0.82
CA GLU A 133 0.92 6.28 1.61
C GLU A 133 1.38 5.03 0.84
N CYS A 134 1.59 5.20 -0.48
CA CYS A 134 2.04 4.19 -1.42
C CYS A 134 3.53 4.37 -1.75
N SER A 135 4.10 3.38 -2.44
CA SER A 135 5.46 3.47 -2.96
C SER A 135 5.62 4.66 -3.93
N GLU A 136 6.85 5.11 -4.15
CA GLU A 136 7.18 6.02 -5.26
C GLU A 136 6.73 5.44 -6.61
N HIS A 137 6.75 4.12 -6.75
CA HIS A 137 6.26 3.39 -7.92
C HIS A 137 4.86 2.78 -7.71
N GLY A 138 4.09 3.33 -6.78
CA GLY A 138 2.75 2.88 -6.41
C GLY A 138 1.73 4.00 -6.53
N SER A 139 0.50 3.68 -6.89
CA SER A 139 -0.61 4.64 -6.99
C SER A 139 -1.80 4.17 -6.17
N CYS A 140 -2.49 5.12 -5.53
CA CYS A 140 -3.67 4.84 -4.74
C CYS A 140 -4.90 4.76 -5.66
N THR A 141 -5.40 3.54 -5.90
CA THR A 141 -6.47 3.28 -6.86
C THR A 141 -7.68 2.60 -6.20
N TYR A 142 -8.88 2.94 -6.68
CA TYR A 142 -10.12 2.38 -6.15
C TYR A 142 -10.39 0.98 -6.72
N SER A 143 -10.55 -0.02 -5.85
CA SER A 143 -10.96 -1.37 -6.24
C SER A 143 -12.48 -1.54 -6.11
N ARG A 144 -13.15 -1.77 -7.24
CA ARG A 144 -14.60 -2.03 -7.25
C ARG A 144 -14.98 -3.35 -6.60
N THR A 145 -14.10 -4.34 -6.65
CA THR A 145 -14.32 -5.66 -6.06
C THR A 145 -14.24 -5.62 -4.53
N LEU A 146 -13.34 -4.79 -4.00
CA LEU A 146 -13.07 -4.70 -2.57
C LEU A 146 -13.82 -3.54 -1.90
N GLY A 147 -14.29 -2.56 -2.68
CA GLY A 147 -15.04 -1.42 -2.20
C GLY A 147 -14.20 -0.32 -1.56
N TYR A 148 -12.86 -0.38 -1.64
CA TYR A 148 -11.95 0.59 -1.02
C TYR A 148 -10.76 0.97 -1.92
N TYR A 149 -10.06 2.04 -1.54
CA TYR A 149 -8.83 2.52 -2.18
C TYR A 149 -7.62 1.74 -1.66
N HIS A 150 -6.79 1.26 -2.58
CA HIS A 150 -5.60 0.48 -2.27
C HIS A 150 -4.42 0.88 -3.16
N CYS A 151 -3.22 0.73 -2.63
CA CYS A 151 -1.99 0.95 -3.37
C CYS A 151 -1.81 -0.15 -4.40
N THR A 152 -1.54 0.23 -5.64
CA THR A 152 -1.23 -0.65 -6.76
C THR A 152 0.06 -0.19 -7.41
N CYS A 153 1.00 -1.11 -7.67
CA CYS A 153 2.24 -0.75 -8.37
C CYS A 153 1.95 -0.31 -9.81
N THR A 154 2.62 0.74 -10.25
CA THR A 154 2.55 1.21 -11.64
C THR A 154 3.40 0.30 -12.52
N GLU A 155 2.93 -0.03 -13.74
CA GLU A 155 3.74 -0.80 -14.68
C GLU A 155 5.09 -0.10 -14.93
N PRO A 156 6.22 -0.83 -14.99
CA PRO A 156 6.40 -2.30 -14.98
C PRO A 156 6.68 -2.91 -13.59
N TYR A 157 6.34 -2.20 -12.51
CA TYR A 157 6.60 -2.65 -11.15
C TYR A 157 5.48 -3.57 -10.65
N VAL A 158 5.86 -4.49 -9.75
CA VAL A 158 4.97 -5.48 -9.14
C VAL A 158 5.23 -5.54 -7.64
N GLY A 159 4.23 -5.97 -6.89
CA GLY A 159 4.28 -6.03 -5.43
C GLY A 159 2.95 -5.59 -4.81
N ASN A 160 3.00 -5.13 -3.56
CA ASN A 160 1.80 -4.82 -2.75
C ASN A 160 1.38 -3.33 -2.81
N GLY A 161 1.97 -2.56 -3.72
CA GLY A 161 1.72 -1.12 -3.88
C GLY A 161 2.50 -0.22 -2.93
N VAL A 162 3.13 -0.76 -1.89
CA VAL A 162 4.01 -0.05 -0.95
C VAL A 162 5.46 -0.45 -1.20
N GLU A 163 5.67 -1.74 -1.41
CA GLU A 163 6.90 -2.32 -1.91
C GLU A 163 6.67 -2.72 -3.36
N CYS A 164 7.23 -1.93 -4.27
CA CYS A 164 7.10 -2.12 -5.71
C CYS A 164 8.49 -2.33 -6.29
N THR A 165 8.73 -3.52 -6.84
CA THR A 165 9.99 -3.90 -7.47
C THR A 165 9.79 -4.13 -8.96
N LEU A 166 10.84 -3.97 -9.75
CA LEU A 166 10.74 -4.23 -11.19
C LEU A 166 10.43 -5.71 -11.42
N LYS A 167 9.41 -6.00 -12.23
CA LYS A 167 9.01 -7.37 -12.53
C LYS A 167 10.17 -8.24 -13.03
N GLU A 168 11.01 -7.69 -13.91
CA GLU A 168 12.19 -8.40 -14.44
C GLU A 168 13.24 -8.70 -13.37
N GLN A 169 13.39 -7.85 -12.34
CA GLN A 169 14.29 -8.13 -11.22
C GLN A 169 13.77 -9.31 -10.40
N GLN A 170 12.49 -9.28 -10.06
CA GLN A 170 11.84 -10.35 -9.32
C GLN A 170 11.89 -11.70 -10.06
N GLU A 171 11.73 -11.69 -11.39
CA GLU A 171 11.84 -12.88 -12.23
C GLU A 171 13.27 -13.46 -12.23
N ARG A 172 14.30 -12.62 -12.35
CA ARG A 172 15.70 -13.07 -12.31
C ARG A 172 16.07 -13.67 -10.96
N GLU A 173 15.71 -13.01 -9.86
CA GLU A 173 15.97 -13.53 -8.51
C GLU A 173 15.28 -14.88 -8.28
N ARG A 174 14.06 -15.04 -8.80
CA ARG A 174 13.33 -16.31 -8.72
C ARG A 174 13.98 -17.41 -9.55
N GLU A 175 14.62 -17.10 -10.68
CA GLU A 175 15.38 -18.07 -11.47
C GLU A 175 16.66 -18.51 -10.75
N GLU A 176 17.39 -17.55 -10.16
CA GLU A 176 18.61 -17.85 -9.41
C GLU A 176 18.34 -18.69 -8.16
N GLN A 177 17.18 -18.53 -7.52
CA GLN A 177 16.79 -19.29 -6.34
C GLN A 177 16.25 -20.70 -6.64
N GLN A 178 16.11 -21.09 -7.92
CA GLN A 178 15.64 -22.43 -8.29
C GLN A 178 16.75 -23.47 -8.16
N GLY A 179 16.49 -24.47 -7.33
CA GLY A 179 17.37 -25.61 -7.14
C GLY A 179 17.25 -26.66 -8.24
N CYS A 180 18.15 -27.64 -8.18
CA CYS A 180 18.14 -28.78 -9.09
C CYS A 180 16.90 -29.68 -8.97
N ASP A 181 16.13 -29.55 -7.89
CA ASP A 181 14.85 -30.24 -7.69
C ASP A 181 13.80 -29.82 -8.73
N ARG A 182 13.82 -28.54 -9.11
CA ARG A 182 12.96 -27.99 -10.16
C ARG A 182 13.63 -28.00 -11.53
N LEU A 183 14.88 -27.55 -11.60
CA LEU A 183 15.59 -27.38 -12.87
C LEU A 183 16.04 -28.70 -13.49
N ARG A 184 16.17 -29.77 -12.70
CA ARG A 184 16.63 -31.11 -13.13
C ARG A 184 17.89 -31.06 -13.99
N ASN A 185 18.83 -30.22 -13.57
CA ASN A 185 20.01 -29.84 -14.34
C ASN A 185 21.33 -30.33 -13.72
N CYS A 186 21.28 -31.34 -12.85
CA CYS A 186 22.50 -31.98 -12.36
C CYS A 186 23.13 -32.85 -13.45
N ASP A 187 24.45 -32.96 -13.41
CA ASP A 187 25.19 -33.91 -14.23
C ASP A 187 24.69 -35.34 -14.00
N GLN A 188 24.85 -36.23 -14.98
CA GLN A 188 24.56 -37.65 -14.81
C GLN A 188 25.37 -38.27 -13.65
N ASN A 189 26.57 -37.75 -13.40
CA ASN A 189 27.45 -38.18 -12.32
C ASN A 189 27.30 -37.31 -11.06
N ALA A 190 26.14 -36.68 -10.86
CA ALA A 190 25.80 -35.92 -9.67
C ALA A 190 24.44 -36.34 -9.08
N GLN A 191 24.27 -36.04 -7.80
CA GLN A 191 23.00 -36.11 -7.09
C GLN A 191 22.49 -34.71 -6.73
N CYS A 192 21.17 -34.56 -6.70
CA CYS A 192 20.53 -33.35 -6.26
C CYS A 192 20.27 -33.45 -4.74
N VAL A 193 20.91 -32.59 -3.96
CA VAL A 193 20.85 -32.63 -2.49
C VAL A 193 20.35 -31.30 -1.93
N TYR A 194 19.61 -31.36 -0.82
CA TYR A 194 19.08 -30.16 -0.16
C TYR A 194 20.18 -29.48 0.66
N ASP A 195 20.52 -28.23 0.30
CA ASP A 195 21.42 -27.39 1.09
C ASP A 195 20.61 -26.58 2.11
N SER A 196 20.65 -27.02 3.36
CA SER A 196 19.95 -26.37 4.47
C SER A 196 20.42 -24.94 4.78
N HIS A 197 21.65 -24.56 4.40
CA HIS A 197 22.16 -23.21 4.67
C HIS A 197 21.55 -22.18 3.72
N ASN A 198 21.48 -22.54 2.43
CA ASN A 198 20.95 -21.68 1.38
C ASN A 198 19.46 -21.93 1.09
N ARG A 199 18.86 -22.92 1.78
CA ARG A 199 17.48 -23.38 1.60
C ARG A 199 17.13 -23.69 0.14
N VAL A 200 18.09 -24.22 -0.62
CA VAL A 200 17.98 -24.54 -2.05
C VAL A 200 18.58 -25.91 -2.34
N TYR A 201 18.08 -26.61 -3.36
CA TYR A 201 18.68 -27.86 -3.80
C TYR A 201 19.86 -27.58 -4.74
N ARG A 202 21.04 -28.13 -4.40
CA ARG A 202 22.26 -28.01 -5.21
C ARG A 202 22.71 -29.37 -5.71
N CYS A 203 23.40 -29.38 -6.84
CA CYS A 203 24.00 -30.59 -7.37
C CYS A 203 25.33 -30.87 -6.67
N GLU A 204 25.57 -32.14 -6.33
CA GLU A 204 26.81 -32.62 -5.73
C GLU A 204 27.31 -33.82 -6.52
N CYS A 205 28.55 -33.77 -7.01
CA CYS A 205 29.13 -34.87 -7.78
C CYS A 205 29.23 -36.14 -6.92
N TYR A 206 29.02 -37.30 -7.53
CA TYR A 206 29.28 -38.58 -6.88
C TYR A 206 30.78 -38.75 -6.60
N GLU A 207 31.09 -39.67 -5.67
CA GLU A 207 32.48 -40.03 -5.33
C GLU A 207 33.27 -40.43 -6.58
N GLY A 208 34.51 -39.93 -6.70
CA GLY A 208 35.34 -40.14 -7.88
C GLY A 208 35.11 -39.13 -9.02
N PHE A 209 34.23 -38.14 -8.81
CA PHE A 209 34.03 -37.00 -9.70
C PHE A 209 34.23 -35.67 -8.96
N ALA A 210 34.62 -34.62 -9.70
CA ALA A 210 34.69 -33.26 -9.19
C ALA A 210 34.16 -32.25 -10.20
N GLY A 211 33.64 -31.14 -9.70
CA GLY A 211 33.07 -30.07 -10.51
C GLY A 211 32.05 -29.24 -9.72
N ASP A 212 31.18 -28.54 -10.43
CA ASP A 212 30.13 -27.69 -9.84
C ASP A 212 28.79 -28.43 -9.63
N GLY A 213 28.78 -29.75 -9.84
CA GLY A 213 27.59 -30.60 -9.76
C GLY A 213 26.69 -30.57 -11.00
N LYS A 214 26.75 -29.50 -11.81
CA LYS A 214 26.11 -29.44 -13.14
C LYS A 214 27.00 -30.04 -14.21
N THR A 215 28.32 -29.96 -14.01
CA THR A 215 29.35 -30.62 -14.79
C THR A 215 30.26 -31.37 -13.82
N CYS A 216 30.34 -32.68 -13.94
CA CYS A 216 31.19 -33.52 -13.09
C CYS A 216 32.19 -34.28 -13.96
N VAL A 217 33.47 -34.02 -13.75
CA VAL A 217 34.56 -34.72 -14.44
C VAL A 217 35.17 -35.75 -13.51
N GLN A 218 35.52 -36.91 -14.06
CA GLN A 218 36.17 -37.96 -13.28
C GLN A 218 37.51 -37.44 -12.75
N ILE A 219 37.67 -37.39 -11.44
CA ILE A 219 38.98 -37.16 -10.84
C ILE A 219 39.76 -38.45 -11.05
N HIS A 220 40.80 -38.38 -11.89
CA HIS A 220 41.53 -39.54 -12.40
C HIS A 220 41.64 -40.67 -11.37
N ALA A 221 41.01 -41.81 -11.70
CA ALA A 221 41.32 -43.12 -11.18
C ALA A 221 42.72 -43.53 -11.64
N GLY A 222 43.75 -42.80 -11.21
CA GLY A 222 45.14 -43.16 -11.41
C GLY A 222 45.60 -43.97 -10.21
N GLY A 223 45.61 -45.29 -10.31
CA GLY A 223 46.33 -46.17 -9.39
C GLY A 223 47.84 -45.92 -9.42
N ARG A 224 48.26 -44.78 -8.89
CA ARG A 224 49.66 -44.46 -8.60
C ARG A 224 49.70 -44.02 -7.14
N PRO A 225 50.34 -44.80 -6.25
CA PRO A 225 50.63 -44.32 -4.91
C PRO A 225 51.38 -42.99 -5.01
N TRP A 226 51.03 -42.06 -4.14
CA TRP A 226 51.78 -40.83 -3.93
C TRP A 226 53.21 -41.17 -3.51
N GLU A 227 54.14 -41.17 -4.46
CA GLU A 227 55.57 -41.13 -4.17
C GLU A 227 55.92 -39.68 -3.86
N GLY A 228 56.07 -39.39 -2.56
CA GLY A 228 56.43 -38.07 -2.06
C GLY A 228 57.75 -37.52 -2.64
N PRO A 229 58.08 -36.25 -2.35
CA PRO A 229 59.26 -35.61 -2.93
C PRO A 229 60.55 -36.33 -2.50
N GLN A 230 61.34 -36.74 -3.50
CA GLN A 230 62.62 -37.41 -3.34
C GLN A 230 63.68 -36.49 -2.69
N GLY A 231 64.36 -37.01 -1.68
CA GLY A 231 65.63 -36.51 -1.11
C GLY A 231 66.07 -37.49 -0.03
N ALA A 232 67.30 -37.99 0.07
CA ALA A 232 68.59 -37.69 -0.54
C ALA A 232 69.48 -38.97 -0.42
N PRO A 233 70.73 -39.00 -0.94
CA PRO A 233 71.56 -40.21 -0.99
C PRO A 233 72.30 -40.45 0.34
N GLY A 234 72.53 -41.72 0.71
CA GLY A 234 73.42 -42.04 1.82
C GLY A 234 73.59 -43.54 2.04
N GLY A 235 74.83 -44.03 1.90
CA GLY A 235 75.27 -45.36 2.33
C GLY A 235 76.16 -46.05 1.33
#